data_AF-A0A2P8I7R9-F1
#
_entry.id   AF-A0A2P8I7R9-F1
#
_cell.length_a   1.000
_cell.length_b   1.000
_cell.length_c   1.000
_cell.angle_alpha   90.00
_cell.angle_beta   90.00
_cell.angle_gamma   90.00
#
_symmetry.space_group_name_H-M   'P 1'
#
loop_
_entity.id
_entity.type
_entity.pdbx_description
1 polymer ?
#
loop_
_entity_poly.entity_id
_entity_poly.type
_entity_poly.pdbx_seq_one_letter_code
_entity_poly.pdbx_strand_id
1 'polypeptide(L)'
;MTVTDALFAPLFAANPGRPLITHYDDAAGTRVELSRATIRNWAAKTANWLRDEHDVEPGDPVAVLLPAHWQTAGVLLGAWWCGAAVTDDPTGAKVAVVAPGVEAPGALVTAVASLHPMGLGSGAPVDYNDDVRVFGDDFAPWEPVAGHTPALLKSTVDEVVEEAHQRAATLGITTTSRVLSTVEWALPDGLLNGFLAVLAGGGSLVQCSNAAPDLLAARRASEQTTLDLVG
;
A
#
# COMPACT_ATOMS: atom_id res chain seq x y z
N MET A 1 -8.51 -8.00 14.34
CA MET A 1 -7.95 -6.68 13.95
C MET A 1 -7.19 -6.91 12.67
N THR A 2 -7.31 -6.05 11.65
CA THR A 2 -6.58 -6.22 10.38
C THR A 2 -5.16 -5.63 10.44
N VAL A 3 -4.31 -5.90 9.44
CA VAL A 3 -3.00 -5.23 9.31
C VAL A 3 -3.17 -3.71 9.22
N THR A 4 -4.18 -3.24 8.48
CA THR A 4 -4.52 -1.81 8.36
C THR A 4 -4.96 -1.20 9.69
N ASP A 5 -5.83 -1.89 10.44
CA ASP A 5 -6.23 -1.43 11.77
C ASP A 5 -5.05 -1.37 12.75
N ALA A 6 -4.16 -2.37 12.70
CA ALA A 6 -3.03 -2.45 13.62
C ALA A 6 -1.95 -1.40 13.32
N LEU A 7 -1.57 -1.22 12.05
CA LEU A 7 -0.41 -0.41 11.67
C LEU A 7 -0.78 1.01 11.23
N PHE A 8 -1.96 1.22 10.63
CA PHE A 8 -2.31 2.50 10.04
C PHE A 8 -3.33 3.31 10.85
N ALA A 9 -4.33 2.66 11.46
CA ALA A 9 -5.33 3.37 12.26
C ALA A 9 -4.73 4.22 13.41
N PRO A 10 -3.69 3.77 14.15
CA PRO A 10 -3.03 4.60 15.16
C PRO A 10 -2.39 5.86 14.57
N LEU A 11 -1.84 5.78 13.36
CA LEU A 11 -1.24 6.94 12.67
C LEU A 11 -2.29 7.94 12.25
N PHE A 12 -3.39 7.45 11.69
CA PHE A 12 -4.52 8.29 11.33
C PHE A 12 -5.10 8.99 12.56
N ALA A 13 -5.37 8.26 13.64
CA ALA A 13 -5.91 8.82 14.88
C ALA A 13 -5.00 9.89 15.49
N ALA A 14 -3.67 9.73 15.40
CA ALA A 14 -2.71 10.70 15.93
C ALA A 14 -2.71 12.04 15.17
N ASN A 15 -2.72 12.01 13.83
CA ASN A 15 -2.78 13.22 13.00
C ASN A 15 -3.19 12.89 11.55
N PRO A 16 -4.48 13.03 11.18
CA PRO A 16 -4.96 12.76 9.82
C PRO A 16 -4.31 13.62 8.74
N GLY A 17 -3.91 14.86 9.07
CA GLY A 17 -3.36 15.82 8.11
C GLY A 17 -1.87 15.63 7.81
N ARG A 18 -1.15 14.81 8.59
CA ARG A 18 0.28 14.57 8.36
C ARG A 18 0.49 13.79 7.05
N PRO A 19 1.51 14.12 6.24
CA PRO A 19 1.88 13.30 5.09
C PRO A 19 2.13 11.85 5.49
N LEU A 20 1.53 10.91 4.76
CA LEU A 20 1.88 9.49 4.87
C LEU A 20 2.97 9.16 3.88
N ILE A 21 2.76 9.54 2.61
CA ILE A 21 3.66 9.23 1.51
C ILE A 21 3.82 10.45 0.60
N THR A 22 5.07 10.76 0.26
CA THR A 22 5.44 11.59 -0.88
C THR A 22 6.08 10.67 -1.90
N HIS A 23 5.44 10.49 -3.05
CA HIS A 23 5.92 9.65 -4.13
C HIS A 23 6.58 10.50 -5.21
N TYR A 24 7.79 10.12 -5.58
CA TYR A 24 8.53 10.63 -6.73
C TYR A 24 8.63 9.54 -7.78
N ASP A 25 8.47 9.92 -9.04
CA ASP A 25 8.99 9.17 -10.17
C ASP A 25 9.98 10.06 -10.90
N ASP A 26 11.28 9.78 -10.74
CA ASP A 26 12.34 10.63 -11.31
C ASP A 26 12.42 10.50 -12.84
N ALA A 27 12.02 9.37 -13.42
CA ALA A 27 11.95 9.21 -14.87
C ALA A 27 10.78 9.98 -15.49
N ALA A 28 9.62 9.96 -14.82
CA ALA A 28 8.44 10.72 -15.25
C ALA A 28 8.47 12.20 -14.80
N GLY A 29 9.39 12.58 -13.91
CA GLY A 29 9.50 13.92 -13.34
C GLY A 29 8.31 14.31 -12.46
N THR A 30 7.67 13.34 -11.79
CA THR A 30 6.45 13.59 -11.00
C THR A 30 6.74 13.60 -9.49
N ARG A 31 5.94 14.39 -8.75
CA ARG A 31 5.91 14.42 -7.27
C ARG A 31 4.46 14.49 -6.81
N VAL A 32 4.05 13.53 -5.99
CA VAL A 32 2.70 13.47 -5.41
C VAL A 32 2.81 13.28 -3.91
N GLU A 33 2.17 14.12 -3.11
CA GLU A 33 2.15 13.98 -1.66
C GLU A 33 0.73 13.74 -1.18
N LEU A 34 0.55 12.67 -0.40
CA LEU A 34 -0.74 12.31 0.17
C LEU A 34 -0.67 12.25 1.69
N SER A 35 -1.66 12.89 2.31
CA SER A 35 -1.88 12.83 3.75
C SER A 35 -2.36 11.44 4.18
N ARG A 36 -2.30 11.17 5.49
CA ARG A 36 -2.93 9.99 6.10
C ARG A 36 -4.42 9.95 5.82
N ALA A 37 -5.12 11.08 5.85
CA ALA A 37 -6.54 11.14 5.49
C ALA A 37 -6.80 10.75 4.03
N THR A 38 -6.00 11.27 3.10
CA THR A 38 -6.18 10.94 1.68
C THR A 38 -5.92 9.46 1.41
N ILE A 39 -4.85 8.89 1.99
CA ILE A 39 -4.58 7.45 1.84
C ILE A 39 -5.67 6.61 2.51
N ARG A 40 -6.19 7.01 3.68
CA ARG A 40 -7.31 6.33 4.32
C ARG A 40 -8.54 6.26 3.42
N ASN A 41 -8.89 7.36 2.74
CA ASN A 41 -10.03 7.36 1.81
C ASN A 41 -9.80 6.38 0.66
N TRP A 42 -8.61 6.36 0.06
CA TRP A 42 -8.27 5.36 -0.96
C TRP A 42 -8.35 3.93 -0.43
N ALA A 43 -7.81 3.66 0.77
CA ALA A 43 -7.89 2.35 1.39
C ALA A 43 -9.35 1.93 1.68
N ALA A 44 -10.19 2.83 2.18
CA ALA A 44 -11.60 2.56 2.44
C ALA A 44 -12.39 2.29 1.15
N LYS A 45 -12.15 3.08 0.10
CA LYS A 45 -12.72 2.87 -1.23
C LYS A 45 -12.35 1.50 -1.79
N THR A 46 -11.07 1.14 -1.71
CA THR A 46 -10.59 -0.17 -2.15
C THR A 46 -11.19 -1.30 -1.33
N ALA A 47 -11.26 -1.17 0.00
CA ALA A 47 -11.84 -2.21 0.86
C ALA A 47 -13.33 -2.43 0.57
N ASN A 48 -14.09 -1.35 0.34
CA ASN A 48 -15.49 -1.43 -0.09
C ASN A 48 -15.60 -2.04 -1.49
N TRP A 49 -14.77 -1.64 -2.45
CA TRP A 49 -14.77 -2.19 -3.81
C TRP A 49 -14.47 -3.69 -3.82
N LEU A 50 -13.43 -4.14 -3.11
CA LEU A 50 -13.09 -5.56 -2.99
C LEU A 50 -14.24 -6.37 -2.36
N ARG A 51 -14.83 -5.88 -1.28
CA ARG A 51 -15.92 -6.58 -0.58
C ARG A 51 -17.23 -6.57 -1.36
N ASP A 52 -17.66 -5.40 -1.84
CA ASP A 52 -19.03 -5.17 -2.33
C ASP A 52 -19.18 -5.47 -3.82
N GLU A 53 -18.14 -5.27 -4.63
CA GLU A 53 -18.17 -5.52 -6.09
C GLU A 53 -17.57 -6.89 -6.46
N HIS A 54 -16.61 -7.37 -5.67
CA HIS A 54 -15.83 -8.57 -6.00
C HIS A 54 -15.93 -9.69 -4.98
N ASP A 55 -16.83 -9.57 -4.00
CA ASP A 55 -17.12 -10.59 -2.98
C ASP A 55 -15.83 -11.15 -2.34
N VAL A 56 -14.86 -10.27 -2.05
CA VAL A 56 -13.64 -10.64 -1.33
C VAL A 56 -13.96 -10.80 0.15
N GLU A 57 -13.72 -12.00 0.65
CA GLU A 57 -13.90 -12.36 2.06
C GLU A 57 -12.56 -12.40 2.81
N PRO A 58 -12.55 -12.34 4.15
CA PRO A 58 -11.33 -12.49 4.93
C PRO A 58 -10.57 -13.79 4.60
N GLY A 59 -9.29 -13.66 4.24
CA GLY A 59 -8.42 -14.75 3.82
C GLY A 59 -8.45 -15.07 2.32
N ASP A 60 -9.36 -14.46 1.55
CA ASP A 60 -9.33 -14.61 0.09
C ASP A 60 -8.04 -13.99 -0.50
N PRO A 61 -7.42 -14.66 -1.49
CA PRO A 61 -6.24 -14.14 -2.15
C PRO A 61 -6.58 -12.93 -3.04
N VAL A 62 -5.86 -11.83 -2.82
CA VAL A 62 -5.83 -10.66 -3.72
C VAL A 62 -4.39 -10.48 -4.20
N ALA A 63 -4.19 -10.63 -5.50
CA ALA A 63 -2.88 -10.47 -6.10
C ALA A 63 -2.58 -8.98 -6.34
N VAL A 64 -1.43 -8.51 -5.89
CA VAL A 64 -0.99 -7.12 -6.08
C VAL A 64 0.30 -7.13 -6.88
N LEU A 65 0.17 -6.96 -8.20
CA LEU A 65 1.27 -6.94 -9.16
C LEU A 65 1.58 -5.48 -9.55
N LEU A 66 1.91 -4.68 -8.54
CA LEU A 66 2.15 -3.25 -8.66
C LEU A 66 3.55 -2.88 -8.14
N PRO A 67 4.22 -1.89 -8.72
CA PRO A 67 5.46 -1.34 -8.17
C PRO A 67 5.19 -0.54 -6.89
N ALA A 68 6.25 -0.13 -6.20
CA ALA A 68 6.14 0.81 -5.10
C ALA A 68 5.57 2.16 -5.59
N HIS A 69 4.33 2.46 -5.21
CA HIS A 69 3.60 3.64 -5.69
C HIS A 69 2.55 4.07 -4.67
N TRP A 70 2.14 5.35 -4.67
CA TRP A 70 1.12 5.83 -3.74
C TRP A 70 -0.23 5.12 -3.92
N GLN A 71 -0.57 4.75 -5.16
CA GLN A 71 -1.78 3.96 -5.44
C GLN A 71 -1.67 2.56 -4.84
N THR A 72 -0.51 1.92 -4.97
CA THR A 72 -0.23 0.61 -4.36
C THR A 72 -0.41 0.65 -2.84
N ALA A 73 -0.03 1.73 -2.18
CA ALA A 73 -0.28 1.90 -0.74
C ALA A 73 -1.79 1.88 -0.41
N GLY A 74 -2.61 2.54 -1.22
CA GLY A 74 -4.08 2.49 -1.10
C GLY A 74 -4.65 1.09 -1.37
N VAL A 75 -4.14 0.41 -2.40
CA VAL A 75 -4.55 -0.98 -2.74
C VAL A 75 -4.26 -1.93 -1.59
N LEU A 76 -3.01 -1.94 -1.11
CA LEU A 76 -2.55 -2.83 -0.04
C LEU A 76 -3.31 -2.59 1.26
N LEU A 77 -3.43 -1.34 1.69
CA LEU A 77 -4.18 -0.99 2.89
C LEU A 77 -5.66 -1.36 2.76
N GLY A 78 -6.28 -1.17 1.59
CA GLY A 78 -7.67 -1.58 1.38
C GLY A 78 -7.86 -3.10 1.41
N ALA A 79 -6.98 -3.85 0.74
CA ALA A 79 -7.00 -5.31 0.74
C ALA A 79 -6.89 -5.88 2.16
N TRP A 80 -5.93 -5.38 2.96
CA TRP A 80 -5.85 -5.82 4.35
C TRP A 80 -7.03 -5.35 5.20
N TRP A 81 -7.61 -4.18 4.93
CA TRP A 81 -8.73 -3.67 5.73
C TRP A 81 -10.00 -4.51 5.57
N CYS A 82 -10.26 -5.05 4.38
CA CYS A 82 -11.33 -6.05 4.20
C CYS A 82 -10.92 -7.47 4.61
N GLY A 83 -9.67 -7.69 5.00
CA GLY A 83 -9.15 -8.96 5.52
C GLY A 83 -8.56 -9.90 4.46
N ALA A 84 -8.32 -9.41 3.24
CA ALA A 84 -7.76 -10.22 2.17
C ALA A 84 -6.30 -10.63 2.44
N ALA A 85 -5.90 -11.75 1.82
CA ALA A 85 -4.53 -12.23 1.80
C ALA A 85 -3.81 -11.69 0.56
N VAL A 86 -2.88 -10.75 0.76
CA VAL A 86 -2.08 -10.17 -0.34
C VAL A 86 -1.06 -11.19 -0.84
N THR A 87 -1.00 -11.37 -2.17
CA THR A 87 -0.07 -12.31 -2.84
C THR A 87 0.54 -11.70 -4.11
N ASP A 88 1.62 -12.29 -4.61
CA ASP A 88 2.23 -12.02 -5.92
C ASP A 88 1.94 -13.13 -6.95
N ASP A 89 1.23 -14.20 -6.56
CA ASP A 89 0.70 -15.21 -7.47
C ASP A 89 -0.77 -14.89 -7.82
N PRO A 90 -1.08 -14.56 -9.08
CA PRO A 90 -2.46 -14.31 -9.51
C PRO A 90 -3.32 -15.59 -9.57
N THR A 91 -2.73 -16.78 -9.53
CA THR A 91 -3.46 -18.04 -9.69
C THR A 91 -4.47 -18.24 -8.56
N GLY A 92 -5.76 -18.24 -8.89
CA GLY A 92 -6.84 -18.40 -7.93
C GLY A 92 -7.16 -17.13 -7.11
N ALA A 93 -6.52 -16.00 -7.39
CA ALA A 93 -6.85 -14.72 -6.77
C ALA A 93 -8.26 -14.27 -7.16
N LYS A 94 -9.07 -13.80 -6.19
CA LYS A 94 -10.38 -13.18 -6.46
C LYS A 94 -10.21 -11.97 -7.37
N VAL A 95 -9.23 -11.13 -7.04
CA VAL A 95 -8.86 -9.94 -7.79
C VAL A 95 -7.35 -9.89 -7.90
N ALA A 96 -6.85 -9.63 -9.09
CA ALA A 96 -5.48 -9.21 -9.33
C ALA A 96 -5.48 -7.72 -9.71
N VAL A 97 -4.84 -6.88 -8.91
CA VAL A 97 -4.60 -5.48 -9.26
C VAL A 97 -3.22 -5.38 -9.89
N VAL A 98 -3.17 -4.91 -11.14
CA VAL A 98 -1.98 -4.97 -11.99
C VAL A 98 -1.62 -3.61 -12.56
N ALA A 99 -0.33 -3.40 -12.86
CA ALA A 99 0.11 -2.22 -13.60
C ALA A 99 -0.30 -2.32 -15.09
N PRO A 100 -0.33 -1.21 -15.84
CA PRO A 100 -0.68 -1.25 -17.26
C PRO A 100 0.26 -2.18 -18.04
N GLY A 101 -0.31 -3.11 -18.80
CA GLY A 101 0.43 -4.09 -19.61
C GLY A 101 0.93 -5.32 -18.84
N VAL A 102 0.64 -5.42 -17.54
CA VAL A 102 0.92 -6.63 -16.74
C VAL A 102 -0.27 -7.58 -16.82
N GLU A 103 0.01 -8.84 -17.12
CA GLU A 103 -1.01 -9.91 -17.14
C GLU A 103 -1.07 -10.65 -15.81
N ALA A 104 -2.26 -11.12 -15.45
CA ALA A 104 -2.51 -11.92 -14.24
C ALA A 104 -3.27 -13.21 -14.60
N PRO A 105 -2.62 -14.16 -15.29
CA PRO A 105 -3.28 -15.41 -15.68
C PRO A 105 -3.74 -16.18 -14.45
N GLY A 106 -4.99 -16.63 -14.46
CA GLY A 106 -5.57 -17.44 -13.37
C GLY A 106 -6.28 -16.64 -12.27
N ALA A 107 -6.24 -15.31 -12.29
CA ALA A 107 -7.10 -14.49 -11.45
C ALA A 107 -8.54 -14.52 -11.97
N LEU A 108 -9.53 -14.42 -11.07
CA LEU A 108 -10.94 -14.34 -11.47
C LEU A 108 -11.27 -12.99 -12.10
N VAL A 109 -10.75 -11.90 -11.52
CA VAL A 109 -10.85 -10.53 -12.05
C VAL A 109 -9.45 -9.93 -12.12
N THR A 110 -9.15 -9.27 -13.23
CA THR A 110 -7.91 -8.47 -13.39
C THR A 110 -8.28 -7.00 -13.54
N ALA A 111 -7.91 -6.20 -12.56
CA ALA A 111 -8.13 -4.76 -12.52
C ALA A 111 -6.83 -4.00 -12.76
N VAL A 112 -6.85 -3.00 -13.64
CA VAL A 112 -5.65 -2.22 -13.96
C VAL A 112 -5.62 -0.95 -13.12
N ALA A 113 -4.56 -0.79 -12.31
CA ALA A 113 -4.24 0.48 -11.67
C ALA A 113 -3.38 1.31 -12.63
N SER A 114 -3.82 2.51 -12.98
CA SER A 114 -3.17 3.32 -14.02
C SER A 114 -1.77 3.79 -13.65
N LEU A 115 -1.47 3.85 -12.35
CA LEU A 115 -0.28 4.49 -11.78
C LEU A 115 -0.10 5.95 -12.22
N HIS A 116 -1.15 6.58 -12.76
CA HIS A 116 -1.13 8.00 -13.09
C HIS A 116 -0.91 8.82 -11.79
N PRO A 117 -0.05 9.85 -11.79
CA PRO A 117 0.28 10.61 -10.57
C PRO A 117 -0.97 11.22 -9.92
N MET A 118 -1.95 11.67 -10.73
CA MET A 118 -3.23 12.22 -10.25
C MET A 118 -4.35 11.16 -10.12
N GLY A 119 -4.03 9.88 -10.30
CA GLY A 119 -4.95 8.76 -10.15
C GLY A 119 -6.06 8.72 -11.20
N LEU A 120 -5.80 9.24 -12.42
CA LEU A 120 -6.74 9.14 -13.55
C LEU A 120 -6.87 7.68 -13.99
N GLY A 121 -8.02 7.31 -14.57
CA GLY A 121 -8.22 5.98 -15.15
C GLY A 121 -7.19 5.61 -16.21
N SER A 122 -6.93 4.31 -16.30
CA SER A 122 -6.19 3.63 -17.38
C SER A 122 -7.03 3.44 -18.66
N GLY A 123 -8.36 3.43 -18.55
CA GLY A 123 -9.29 3.09 -19.63
C GLY A 123 -9.41 1.58 -19.89
N ALA A 124 -8.88 0.74 -19.00
CA ALA A 124 -9.06 -0.71 -19.07
C ALA A 124 -10.54 -1.10 -18.82
N PRO A 125 -10.98 -2.30 -19.26
CA PRO A 125 -12.34 -2.76 -19.00
C PRO A 125 -12.71 -2.84 -17.51
N VAL A 126 -11.74 -3.22 -16.67
CA VAL A 126 -11.83 -3.10 -15.20
C VAL A 126 -10.73 -2.15 -14.77
N ASP A 127 -11.13 -0.92 -14.45
CA ASP A 127 -10.23 0.17 -14.16
C ASP A 127 -10.25 0.46 -12.66
N TYR A 128 -9.19 0.07 -11.96
CA TYR A 128 -9.13 0.24 -10.51
C TYR A 128 -9.37 1.69 -10.09
N ASN A 129 -8.82 2.66 -10.83
CA ASN A 129 -8.90 4.06 -10.44
C ASN A 129 -10.29 4.67 -10.63
N ASP A 130 -10.97 4.32 -11.70
CA ASP A 130 -12.34 4.78 -11.96
C ASP A 130 -13.35 4.03 -11.08
N ASP A 131 -13.17 2.72 -10.91
CA ASP A 131 -14.07 1.86 -10.14
C ASP A 131 -14.04 2.22 -8.65
N VAL A 132 -12.87 2.31 -8.00
CA VAL A 132 -12.85 2.55 -6.54
C VAL A 132 -13.37 3.93 -6.17
N ARG A 133 -13.30 4.93 -7.06
CA ARG A 133 -13.71 6.31 -6.76
C ARG A 133 -15.18 6.44 -6.38
N VAL A 134 -16.05 5.54 -6.86
CA VAL A 134 -17.48 5.59 -6.57
C VAL A 134 -17.85 5.00 -5.20
N PHE A 135 -16.92 4.31 -4.53
CA PHE A 135 -17.14 3.70 -3.22
C PHE A 135 -16.94 4.69 -2.07
N GLY A 136 -17.42 4.34 -0.88
CA GLY A 136 -17.38 5.20 0.30
C GLY A 136 -15.96 5.48 0.83
N ASP A 137 -15.78 6.63 1.49
CA ASP A 137 -14.53 7.06 2.13
C ASP A 137 -14.32 6.46 3.54
N ASP A 138 -15.27 5.66 4.01
CA ASP A 138 -15.23 4.93 5.26
C ASP A 138 -15.44 3.43 5.02
N PHE A 139 -14.74 2.61 5.79
CA PHE A 139 -14.89 1.17 5.78
C PHE A 139 -14.93 0.65 7.20
N ALA A 140 -15.81 -0.32 7.43
CA ALA A 140 -15.82 -1.16 8.61
C ALA A 140 -16.12 -2.60 8.16
N PRO A 141 -15.33 -3.60 8.58
CA PRO A 141 -15.65 -4.98 8.30
C PRO A 141 -16.93 -5.38 9.05
N TRP A 142 -17.76 -6.23 8.45
CA TRP A 142 -19.00 -6.68 9.09
C TRP A 142 -18.74 -7.53 10.33
N GLU A 143 -17.67 -8.32 10.30
CA GLU A 143 -17.19 -9.12 11.42
C GLU A 143 -15.72 -8.84 11.70
N PRO A 144 -15.25 -8.98 12.94
CA PRO A 144 -13.83 -8.86 13.25
C PRO A 144 -13.00 -9.91 12.51
N VAL A 145 -11.97 -9.47 11.79
CA VAL A 145 -10.97 -10.36 11.19
C VAL A 145 -10.08 -10.96 12.28
N ALA A 146 -9.99 -12.28 12.35
CA ALA A 146 -9.18 -12.99 13.34
C ALA A 146 -7.67 -12.82 13.06
N GLY A 147 -6.85 -12.76 14.10
CA GLY A 147 -5.40 -12.55 13.97
C GLY A 147 -4.66 -13.66 13.20
N HIS A 148 -5.21 -14.87 13.21
CA HIS A 148 -4.70 -16.02 12.45
C HIS A 148 -5.20 -16.08 10.99
N THR A 149 -5.92 -15.06 10.51
CA THR A 149 -6.37 -14.98 9.11
C THR A 149 -5.15 -14.74 8.21
N PRO A 150 -5.00 -15.45 7.07
CA PRO A 150 -3.95 -15.15 6.10
C PRO A 150 -4.01 -13.69 5.63
N ALA A 151 -2.86 -13.02 5.58
CA ALA A 151 -2.77 -11.58 5.27
C ALA A 151 -1.69 -11.24 4.24
N LEU A 152 -0.54 -11.91 4.29
CA LEU A 152 0.56 -11.69 3.35
C LEU A 152 1.24 -13.01 3.00
N LEU A 153 1.04 -13.47 1.77
CA LEU A 153 1.42 -14.81 1.33
C LEU A 153 0.84 -15.87 2.29
N LYS A 154 1.71 -16.59 2.99
CA LYS A 154 1.32 -17.60 3.99
C LYS A 154 1.26 -17.06 5.41
N SER A 155 1.67 -15.81 5.62
CA SER A 155 1.72 -15.18 6.95
C SER A 155 0.35 -14.67 7.35
N THR A 156 0.02 -14.87 8.61
CA THR A 156 -1.20 -14.39 9.25
C THR A 156 -1.12 -12.90 9.58
N VAL A 157 -2.26 -12.28 9.92
CA VAL A 157 -2.29 -10.87 10.36
C VAL A 157 -1.33 -10.63 11.53
N ASP A 158 -1.39 -11.48 12.57
CA ASP A 158 -0.56 -11.32 13.77
C ASP A 158 0.93 -11.41 13.44
N GLU A 159 1.34 -12.35 12.58
CA GLU A 159 2.73 -12.50 12.14
C GLU A 159 3.22 -11.30 11.33
N VAL A 160 2.40 -10.77 10.43
CA VAL A 160 2.75 -9.60 9.60
C VAL A 160 2.94 -8.36 10.47
N VAL A 161 2.05 -8.14 11.44
CA VAL A 161 2.11 -6.99 12.35
C VAL A 161 3.35 -7.07 13.25
N GLU A 162 3.62 -8.23 13.82
CA GLU A 162 4.80 -8.46 14.66
C GLU A 162 6.10 -8.24 13.85
N GLU A 163 6.20 -8.85 12.67
CA GLU A 163 7.37 -8.70 11.79
C GLU A 163 7.59 -7.24 11.36
N ALA A 164 6.51 -6.50 11.06
CA ALA A 164 6.60 -5.08 10.73
C ALA A 164 7.15 -4.25 11.89
N HIS A 165 6.73 -4.51 13.14
CA HIS A 165 7.28 -3.85 14.32
C HIS A 165 8.73 -4.21 14.59
N GLN A 166 9.12 -5.48 14.42
CA GLN A 166 10.51 -5.93 14.56
C GLN A 166 11.43 -5.25 13.53
N ARG A 167 10.98 -5.13 12.28
CA ARG A 167 11.72 -4.42 11.23
C ARG A 167 11.80 -2.92 11.48
N ALA A 168 10.71 -2.30 11.92
CA ALA A 168 10.73 -0.89 12.32
C ALA A 168 11.78 -0.63 13.41
N ALA A 169 11.85 -1.49 14.42
CA ALA A 169 12.84 -1.39 15.49
C ALA A 169 14.27 -1.60 14.97
N THR A 170 14.49 -2.61 14.13
CA THR A 170 15.80 -2.93 13.53
C THR A 170 16.31 -1.80 12.64
N LEU A 171 15.42 -1.20 11.86
CA LEU A 171 15.73 -0.08 10.96
C LEU A 171 15.81 1.26 11.70
N GLY A 172 15.42 1.33 12.97
CA GLY A 172 15.42 2.58 13.75
C GLY A 172 14.34 3.59 13.32
N ILE A 173 13.22 3.10 12.79
CA ILE A 173 12.10 3.94 12.37
C ILE A 173 11.27 4.32 13.60
N THR A 174 10.98 5.61 13.74
CA THR A 174 10.21 6.17 14.85
C THR A 174 9.13 7.12 14.34
N THR A 175 8.30 7.64 15.24
CA THR A 175 7.23 8.58 14.90
C THR A 175 7.73 9.90 14.33
N THR A 176 9.01 10.23 14.52
CA THR A 176 9.66 11.42 13.93
C THR A 176 10.34 11.14 12.60
N SER A 177 10.43 9.87 12.17
CA SER A 177 11.14 9.51 10.95
C SER A 177 10.41 9.99 9.69
N ARG A 178 11.16 10.67 8.81
CA ARG A 178 10.79 10.97 7.43
C ARG A 178 11.74 10.16 6.53
N VAL A 179 11.27 9.02 6.06
CA VAL A 179 12.09 7.98 5.44
C VAL A 179 12.18 8.22 3.95
N LEU A 180 13.35 8.48 3.38
CA LEU A 180 13.58 8.36 1.94
C LEU A 180 13.73 6.87 1.60
N SER A 181 13.03 6.38 0.57
CA SER A 181 13.21 5.01 0.12
C SER A 181 13.26 4.87 -1.39
N THR A 182 14.16 4.00 -1.87
CA THR A 182 14.19 3.49 -3.25
C THR A 182 13.88 1.99 -3.29
N VAL A 183 13.50 1.39 -2.16
CA VAL A 183 13.19 -0.04 -2.06
C VAL A 183 11.88 -0.29 -2.79
N GLU A 184 11.89 -1.24 -3.72
CA GLU A 184 10.68 -1.77 -4.34
C GLU A 184 9.92 -2.68 -3.37
N TRP A 185 8.59 -2.67 -3.46
CA TRP A 185 7.74 -3.41 -2.53
C TRP A 185 7.48 -4.85 -2.98
N ALA A 186 8.52 -5.51 -3.50
CA ALA A 186 8.46 -6.94 -3.82
C ALA A 186 8.22 -7.78 -2.55
N LEU A 187 7.41 -8.83 -2.68
CA LEU A 187 7.00 -9.63 -1.53
C LEU A 187 8.05 -10.69 -1.14
N PRO A 188 8.17 -11.04 0.16
CA PRO A 188 7.63 -10.28 1.30
C PRO A 188 8.56 -9.16 1.76
N ASP A 189 9.88 -9.31 1.60
CA ASP A 189 10.88 -8.49 2.30
C ASP A 189 10.91 -7.02 1.86
N GLY A 190 10.75 -6.74 0.57
CA GLY A 190 10.73 -5.37 0.04
C GLY A 190 9.54 -4.58 0.59
N LEU A 191 8.36 -5.19 0.62
CA LEU A 191 7.15 -4.59 1.20
C LEU A 191 7.26 -4.40 2.72
N LEU A 192 7.76 -5.42 3.43
CA LEU A 192 7.93 -5.37 4.88
C LEU A 192 8.91 -4.27 5.30
N ASN A 193 10.05 -4.16 4.63
CA ASN A 193 11.06 -3.15 4.93
C ASN A 193 10.68 -1.75 4.42
N GLY A 194 10.17 -1.65 3.18
CA GLY A 194 9.95 -0.40 2.48
C GLY A 194 8.67 0.34 2.84
N PHE A 195 7.63 -0.38 3.31
CA PHE A 195 6.34 0.22 3.63
C PHE A 195 5.84 -0.13 5.03
N LEU A 196 5.70 -1.43 5.35
CA LEU A 196 5.08 -1.85 6.61
C LEU A 196 5.89 -1.45 7.84
N ALA A 197 7.22 -1.55 7.81
CA ALA A 197 8.08 -1.06 8.88
C ALA A 197 7.95 0.45 9.09
N VAL A 198 7.69 1.22 8.02
CA VAL A 198 7.47 2.68 8.12
C VAL A 198 6.16 2.98 8.84
N LEU A 199 5.10 2.23 8.54
CA LEU A 199 3.82 2.35 9.24
C LEU A 199 3.95 1.92 10.72
N ALA A 200 4.57 0.76 10.96
CA ALA A 200 4.75 0.19 12.30
C ALA A 200 5.60 1.08 13.22
N GLY A 201 6.63 1.76 12.69
CA GLY A 201 7.41 2.76 13.42
C GLY A 201 6.72 4.12 13.56
N GLY A 202 5.60 4.32 12.84
CA GLY A 202 4.81 5.55 12.82
C GLY A 202 5.41 6.74 12.09
N GLY A 203 6.35 6.46 11.19
CA GLY A 203 7.00 7.45 10.35
C GLY A 203 6.13 7.94 9.19
N SER A 204 6.80 8.51 8.19
CA SER A 204 6.23 8.84 6.88
C SER A 204 7.27 8.57 5.79
N LEU A 205 6.79 8.25 4.59
CA LEU A 205 7.62 7.78 3.49
C LEU A 205 7.79 8.85 2.41
N VAL A 206 9.00 8.91 1.86
CA VAL A 206 9.35 9.59 0.62
C VAL A 206 9.83 8.49 -0.32
N GLN A 207 8.91 7.90 -1.09
CA GLN A 207 9.21 6.80 -2.01
C GLN A 207 9.68 7.39 -3.34
N CYS A 208 10.86 7.01 -3.80
CA CYS A 208 11.41 7.40 -5.10
C CYS A 208 11.46 6.18 -6.03
N SER A 209 10.51 6.11 -6.95
CA SER A 209 10.54 5.17 -8.08
C SER A 209 11.44 5.68 -9.20
N ASN A 210 12.03 4.76 -9.96
CA ASN A 210 12.96 5.09 -11.05
C ASN A 210 14.07 6.06 -10.62
N ALA A 211 14.55 5.90 -9.38
CA ALA A 211 15.35 6.91 -8.70
C ALA A 211 16.64 7.26 -9.47
N ALA A 212 16.86 8.55 -9.69
CA ALA A 212 18.10 9.06 -10.27
C ALA A 212 19.09 9.38 -9.14
N PRO A 213 20.26 8.70 -9.05
CA PRO A 213 21.18 8.85 -7.91
C PRO A 213 21.64 10.29 -7.65
N ASP A 214 21.78 11.10 -8.70
CA ASP A 214 22.16 12.51 -8.66
C ASP A 214 21.05 13.41 -8.08
N LEU A 215 19.78 13.00 -8.16
CA LEU A 215 18.66 13.74 -7.59
C LEU A 215 18.43 13.44 -6.11
N LEU A 216 18.89 12.30 -5.59
CA LEU A 216 18.59 11.86 -4.23
C LEU A 216 19.02 12.87 -3.15
N ALA A 217 20.16 13.53 -3.31
CA ALA A 217 20.59 14.57 -2.37
C ALA A 217 19.60 15.76 -2.33
N ALA A 218 19.08 16.17 -3.49
CA ALA A 218 18.06 17.21 -3.58
C ALA A 218 16.71 16.75 -3.00
N ARG A 219 16.34 15.48 -3.16
CA ARG A 219 15.14 14.89 -2.53
C ARG A 219 15.24 14.92 -1.01
N ARG A 220 16.36 14.48 -0.43
CA ARG A 220 16.61 14.56 1.03
C ARG A 220 16.47 15.98 1.55
N ALA A 221 17.08 16.95 0.87
CA ALA A 221 17.03 18.35 1.27
C ALA A 221 15.62 18.95 1.14
N SER A 222 14.88 18.63 0.07
CA SER A 222 13.53 19.17 -0.14
C SER A 222 12.52 18.60 0.86
N GLU A 223 12.62 17.30 1.13
CA GLU A 223 11.66 16.58 1.98
C GLU A 223 12.09 16.49 3.45
N GLN A 224 13.27 17.01 3.78
CA GLN A 224 13.87 16.99 5.13
C GLN A 224 13.90 15.55 5.70
N THR A 225 14.38 14.60 4.90
CA THR A 225 14.40 13.19 5.31
C THR A 225 15.45 12.96 6.39
N THR A 226 15.14 12.02 7.29
CA THR A 226 15.93 11.73 8.49
C THR A 226 16.53 10.33 8.49
N LEU A 227 16.11 9.49 7.54
CA LEU A 227 16.50 8.09 7.42
C LEU A 227 16.37 7.69 5.95
N ASP A 228 17.27 6.80 5.50
CA ASP A 228 17.24 6.27 4.14
C ASP A 228 17.09 4.74 4.15
N LEU A 229 16.25 4.24 3.25
CA LEU A 229 16.13 2.83 2.90
C LEU A 229 16.43 2.69 1.40
N VAL A 230 17.66 2.38 1.05
CA VAL A 230 18.10 2.28 -0.34
C VAL A 230 18.14 0.81 -0.75
N GLY A 231 17.41 0.47 -1.81
CA GLY A 231 17.39 -0.85 -2.44
C GLY A 231 18.34 -0.97 -3.63
#